data_AF-C7GF88-F1
#
_entry.id   AF-C7GF88-F1
#
_cell.length_a   1.000
_cell.length_b   1.000
_cell.length_c   1.000
_cell.angle_alpha   90.00
_cell.angle_beta   90.00
_cell.angle_gamma   90.00
#
_symmetry.space_group_name_H-M   'P 1'
#
loop_
_entity.id
_entity.type
_entity.pdbx_description
1 polymer ?
#
loop_
_entity_poly.entity_id
_entity_poly.type
_entity_poly.pdbx_seq_one_letter_code
_entity_poly.pdbx_strand_id
1 'polypeptide(L)'
;MRLSAFCRQAHFAFYRRFFKNFALFLAKQKVACIIPRKGEVLPPFGRKEVNTMTPNRREFEKQCTFQKFCKSVLHNEACNAHEEIRRRRVREVTFSDLALYEERQLYTVDKYFQDEEAEPSYQMAGKEITPKLLLEAIRALPEERRKIVLMYYFEGLTDVEIGKQLNISRSTVQYRRTSSFEQLKKYLEENADEWIEW
;
A
#
# COMPACT_ATOMS: atom_id res chain seq x y z
N MET A 1 2.89 -2.17 6.34
CA MET A 1 3.01 -2.81 5.02
C MET A 1 3.70 -4.17 5.14
N ARG A 2 3.01 -5.27 4.85
CA ARG A 2 3.62 -6.61 4.67
C ARG A 2 3.28 -7.10 3.27
N LEU A 3 4.15 -6.84 2.31
CA LEU A 3 4.06 -7.38 0.94
C LEU A 3 5.31 -8.20 0.61
N SER A 4 5.58 -9.24 1.42
CA SER A 4 6.61 -10.26 1.13
C SER A 4 6.04 -11.53 0.47
N ALA A 5 4.88 -11.41 -0.20
CA ALA A 5 4.16 -12.55 -0.76
C ALA A 5 4.47 -12.78 -2.26
N PHE A 6 4.64 -11.71 -3.05
CA PHE A 6 4.70 -11.83 -4.51
C PHE A 6 5.98 -12.51 -5.05
N CYS A 7 7.12 -12.38 -4.36
CA CYS A 7 8.38 -12.98 -4.84
C CYS A 7 8.46 -14.50 -4.61
N ARG A 8 7.59 -15.07 -3.75
CA ARG A 8 7.55 -16.53 -3.51
C ARG A 8 6.69 -17.29 -4.54
N GLN A 9 5.76 -16.62 -5.21
CA GLN A 9 4.81 -17.26 -6.14
C GLN A 9 5.51 -17.86 -7.38
N ALA A 10 6.48 -17.15 -7.96
CA ALA A 10 7.12 -17.57 -9.21
C ALA A 10 8.04 -18.79 -9.03
N HIS A 11 8.83 -18.81 -7.95
CA HIS A 11 9.70 -19.93 -7.59
C HIS A 11 8.86 -21.21 -7.33
N PHE A 12 7.74 -21.07 -6.63
CA PHE A 12 6.84 -22.19 -6.33
C PHE A 12 6.15 -22.76 -7.59
N ALA A 13 5.83 -21.91 -8.57
CA ALA A 13 5.18 -22.34 -9.81
C ALA A 13 6.11 -23.20 -10.71
N PHE A 14 7.41 -22.87 -10.77
CA PHE A 14 8.39 -23.63 -11.55
C PHE A 14 8.65 -25.02 -10.92
N TYR A 15 8.93 -25.07 -9.62
CA TYR A 15 9.07 -26.34 -8.89
C TYR A 15 7.83 -27.21 -9.03
N ARG A 16 6.62 -26.63 -8.94
CA ARG A 16 5.37 -27.38 -9.10
C ARG A 16 5.23 -28.00 -10.50
N ARG A 17 5.69 -27.33 -11.56
CA ARG A 17 5.60 -27.86 -12.94
C ARG A 17 6.66 -28.93 -13.22
N PHE A 18 7.88 -28.72 -12.74
CA PHE A 18 8.96 -29.70 -12.84
C PHE A 18 8.63 -30.98 -12.06
N PHE A 19 8.27 -30.86 -10.76
CA PHE A 19 7.90 -32.03 -9.95
C PHE A 19 6.66 -32.75 -10.47
N LYS A 20 5.67 -32.05 -11.06
CA LYS A 20 4.52 -32.70 -11.71
C LYS A 20 4.95 -33.54 -12.91
N ASN A 21 5.78 -32.99 -13.81
CA ASN A 21 6.25 -33.70 -15.00
C ASN A 21 7.21 -34.85 -14.65
N PHE A 22 8.09 -34.62 -13.66
CA PHE A 22 9.00 -35.62 -13.15
C PHE A 22 8.25 -36.75 -12.43
N ALA A 23 7.27 -36.45 -11.59
CA ALA A 23 6.41 -37.46 -10.97
C ALA A 23 5.62 -38.29 -12.01
N LEU A 24 5.15 -37.66 -13.10
CA LEU A 24 4.50 -38.35 -14.23
C LEU A 24 5.48 -39.29 -14.95
N PHE A 25 6.75 -38.90 -15.08
CA PHE A 25 7.80 -39.74 -15.64
C PHE A 25 8.14 -40.92 -14.72
N LEU A 26 8.29 -40.67 -13.42
CA LEU A 26 8.51 -41.71 -12.40
C LEU A 26 7.37 -42.73 -12.35
N ALA A 27 6.11 -42.25 -12.41
CA ALA A 27 4.92 -43.10 -12.37
C ALA A 27 4.82 -44.05 -13.58
N LYS A 28 5.34 -43.64 -14.75
CA LYS A 28 5.34 -44.47 -15.96
C LYS A 28 6.40 -45.56 -15.95
N GLN A 29 7.48 -45.40 -15.18
CA GLN A 29 8.65 -46.27 -15.31
C GLN A 29 8.67 -47.47 -14.34
N LYS A 30 7.75 -47.55 -13.36
CA LYS A 30 7.67 -48.63 -12.33
C LYS A 30 9.06 -49.05 -11.79
N VAL A 31 9.99 -48.11 -11.65
CA VAL A 31 11.35 -48.40 -11.16
C VAL A 31 11.35 -48.23 -9.65
N ALA A 32 11.48 -49.34 -8.92
CA ALA A 32 11.77 -49.29 -7.50
C ALA A 32 13.20 -48.74 -7.30
N CYS A 33 13.33 -47.60 -6.63
CA CYS A 33 14.63 -47.06 -6.23
C CYS A 33 15.20 -47.89 -5.08
N ILE A 34 16.30 -48.62 -5.32
CA ILE A 34 17.08 -49.20 -4.21
C ILE A 34 17.79 -48.04 -3.50
N ILE A 35 17.31 -47.65 -2.31
CA ILE A 35 18.00 -46.70 -1.43
C ILE A 35 18.81 -47.56 -0.44
N PRO A 36 20.10 -47.83 -0.68
CA PRO A 36 20.92 -48.50 0.33
C PRO A 36 21.08 -47.54 1.52
N ARG A 37 20.96 -48.05 2.75
CA ARG A 37 21.26 -47.25 3.93
C ARG A 37 22.76 -46.97 3.96
N LYS A 38 23.15 -45.80 4.47
CA LYS A 38 24.55 -45.34 4.52
C LYS A 38 25.40 -46.40 5.26
N GLY A 39 26.24 -47.13 4.52
CA GLY A 39 27.09 -48.21 5.05
C GLY A 39 26.85 -49.59 4.43
N GLU A 40 25.77 -49.80 3.65
CA GLU A 40 25.53 -51.08 2.96
C GLU A 40 26.27 -51.13 1.60
N VAL A 41 27.14 -52.14 1.45
CA VAL A 41 27.73 -52.49 0.15
C VAL A 41 26.71 -53.31 -0.63
N LEU A 42 26.52 -52.97 -1.91
CA LEU A 42 25.65 -53.70 -2.82
C LEU A 42 26.03 -55.20 -2.85
N PRO A 43 25.06 -56.13 -2.83
CA PRO A 43 25.37 -57.55 -2.73
C PRO A 43 26.25 -58.00 -3.92
N PRO A 44 27.31 -58.79 -3.67
CA PRO A 44 28.15 -59.31 -4.74
C PRO A 44 27.32 -60.25 -5.62
N PHE A 45 27.34 -60.02 -6.94
CA PHE A 45 26.72 -60.93 -7.91
C PHE A 45 27.46 -62.27 -7.88
N GLY A 46 26.77 -63.34 -7.47
CA GLY A 46 27.19 -64.72 -7.76
C GLY A 46 27.57 -65.63 -6.59
N ARG A 47 26.81 -65.67 -5.48
CA ARG A 47 26.78 -66.88 -4.63
C ARG A 47 25.33 -67.30 -4.40
N LYS A 48 25.06 -68.60 -4.62
CA LYS A 48 23.74 -69.20 -4.48
C LYS A 48 23.26 -69.14 -3.03
N GLU A 49 22.06 -68.57 -2.90
CA GLU A 49 21.01 -68.72 -1.87
C GLU A 49 21.27 -68.21 -0.44
N VAL A 50 20.48 -67.19 -0.04
CA VAL A 50 19.25 -67.36 0.78
C VAL A 50 18.20 -66.33 0.32
N ASN A 51 17.02 -66.83 -0.07
CA ASN A 51 15.72 -66.17 -0.32
C ASN A 51 15.60 -64.64 -0.16
N THR A 52 16.22 -63.88 -1.04
CA THR A 52 15.78 -62.52 -1.38
C THR A 52 15.89 -62.39 -2.90
N MET A 53 14.80 -62.02 -3.57
CA MET A 53 14.69 -61.91 -5.02
C MET A 53 15.75 -60.92 -5.54
N THR A 54 16.94 -61.41 -5.89
CA THR A 54 18.04 -60.59 -6.42
C THR A 54 17.59 -60.05 -7.77
N PRO A 55 17.50 -58.72 -7.97
CA PRO A 55 17.11 -58.16 -9.27
C PRO A 55 18.10 -58.61 -10.35
N ASN A 56 17.57 -58.93 -11.53
CA ASN A 56 18.37 -59.41 -12.66
C ASN A 56 19.48 -58.39 -12.97
N ARG A 57 20.70 -58.82 -13.32
CA ARG A 57 21.87 -57.93 -13.55
C ARG A 57 21.53 -56.73 -14.46
N ARG A 58 20.74 -56.98 -15.50
CA ARG A 58 20.26 -55.96 -16.44
C ARG A 58 19.29 -54.95 -15.80
N GLU A 59 18.47 -55.37 -14.85
CA GLU A 59 17.56 -54.49 -14.10
C GLU A 59 18.33 -53.62 -13.12
N PHE A 60 19.35 -54.19 -12.47
CA PHE A 60 20.26 -53.45 -11.60
C PHE A 60 21.04 -52.38 -12.36
N GLU A 61 21.57 -52.70 -13.54
CA GLU A 61 22.23 -51.74 -14.43
C GLU A 61 21.27 -50.60 -14.83
N LYS A 62 20.02 -50.90 -15.18
CA LYS A 62 18.97 -49.90 -15.48
C LYS A 62 18.66 -49.00 -14.28
N GLN A 63 18.60 -49.56 -13.07
CA GLN A 63 18.39 -48.79 -11.85
C GLN A 63 19.59 -47.88 -11.55
N CYS A 64 20.82 -48.37 -11.72
CA CYS A 64 22.03 -47.58 -11.50
C CYS A 64 22.13 -46.41 -12.49
N THR A 65 21.85 -46.62 -13.77
CA THR A 65 21.85 -45.54 -14.78
C THR A 65 20.76 -44.51 -14.48
N PHE A 66 19.57 -44.96 -14.08
CA PHE A 66 18.48 -44.11 -13.67
C PHE A 66 18.82 -43.28 -12.42
N GLN A 67 19.39 -43.90 -11.39
CA GLN A 67 19.82 -43.19 -10.18
C GLN A 67 20.88 -42.13 -10.49
N LYS A 68 21.84 -42.43 -11.37
CA LYS A 68 22.84 -41.47 -11.82
C LYS A 68 22.17 -40.28 -12.52
N PHE A 69 21.22 -40.56 -13.40
CA PHE A 69 20.42 -39.53 -14.06
C PHE A 69 19.68 -38.64 -13.06
N CYS A 70 18.95 -39.23 -12.11
CA CYS A 70 18.23 -38.47 -11.07
C CYS A 70 19.18 -37.60 -10.24
N LYS A 71 20.34 -38.13 -9.83
CA LYS A 71 21.35 -37.36 -9.09
C LYS A 71 21.87 -36.18 -9.88
N SER A 72 22.19 -36.37 -11.16
CA SER A 72 22.64 -35.29 -12.05
C SER A 72 21.57 -34.21 -12.24
N VAL A 73 20.31 -34.60 -12.45
CA VAL A 73 19.20 -33.66 -12.63
C VAL A 73 18.98 -32.83 -11.37
N LEU A 74 18.95 -33.45 -10.18
CA LEU A 74 18.79 -32.75 -8.91
C LEU A 74 19.95 -31.79 -8.62
N HIS A 75 21.18 -32.21 -8.92
CA HIS A 75 22.36 -31.36 -8.76
C HIS A 75 22.31 -30.13 -9.67
N ASN A 76 22.02 -30.33 -10.97
CA ASN A 76 21.96 -29.25 -11.94
C ASN A 76 20.84 -28.26 -11.62
N GLU A 77 19.68 -28.74 -11.15
CA GLU A 77 18.58 -27.87 -10.76
C GLU A 77 18.93 -27.04 -9.51
N ALA A 78 19.60 -27.63 -8.53
CA ALA A 78 20.12 -26.88 -7.39
C ALA A 78 21.12 -25.82 -7.82
N CYS A 79 22.04 -26.14 -8.74
CA CYS A 79 22.97 -25.18 -9.32
C CYS A 79 22.25 -24.04 -10.06
N ASN A 80 21.23 -24.36 -10.87
CA ASN A 80 20.45 -23.37 -11.61
C ASN A 80 19.68 -22.43 -10.66
N ALA A 81 19.08 -22.96 -9.59
CA ALA A 81 18.41 -22.16 -8.57
C ALA A 81 19.39 -21.21 -7.85
N HIS A 82 20.59 -21.67 -7.51
CA HIS A 82 21.63 -20.82 -6.92
C HIS A 82 22.10 -19.73 -7.88
N GLU A 83 22.24 -20.04 -9.17
CA GLU A 83 22.61 -19.09 -10.19
C GLU A 83 21.52 -18.04 -10.43
N GLU A 84 20.25 -18.43 -10.40
CA GLU A 84 19.12 -17.51 -10.48
C GLU A 84 19.08 -16.54 -9.29
N ILE A 85 19.31 -17.04 -8.07
CA ILE A 85 19.45 -16.20 -6.87
C ILE A 85 20.61 -15.21 -7.05
N ARG A 86 21.76 -15.65 -7.57
CA ARG A 86 22.90 -14.77 -7.87
C ARG A 86 22.54 -13.69 -8.90
N ARG A 87 21.88 -14.06 -10.00
CA ARG A 87 21.42 -13.11 -11.04
C ARG A 87 20.44 -12.07 -10.52
N ARG A 88 19.59 -12.44 -9.54
CA ARG A 88 18.69 -11.50 -8.87
C ARG A 88 19.43 -10.57 -7.93
N ARG A 89 20.32 -11.10 -7.07
CA ARG A 89 21.12 -10.29 -6.12
C ARG A 89 21.99 -9.22 -6.77
N VAL A 90 22.38 -9.37 -8.04
CA VAL A 90 23.12 -8.33 -8.79
C VAL A 90 22.23 -7.14 -9.18
N ARG A 91 20.92 -7.35 -9.33
CA ARG A 91 19.96 -6.36 -9.85
C ARG A 91 18.94 -5.88 -8.81
N GLU A 92 18.72 -6.66 -7.76
CA GLU A 92 17.69 -6.47 -6.76
C GLU A 92 18.34 -6.29 -5.38
N VAL A 93 17.90 -5.26 -4.65
CA VAL A 93 18.27 -4.99 -3.25
C VAL A 93 17.00 -5.11 -2.41
N THR A 94 17.10 -5.72 -1.23
CA THR A 94 15.97 -5.82 -0.30
C THR A 94 15.67 -4.44 0.26
N PHE A 95 14.39 -4.11 0.48
CA PHE A 95 14.02 -2.85 1.15
C PHE A 95 14.67 -2.70 2.54
N SER A 96 14.93 -3.80 3.27
CA SER A 96 15.64 -3.79 4.55
C SER A 96 17.12 -3.41 4.45
N ASP A 97 17.72 -3.59 3.27
CA ASP A 97 19.14 -3.34 3.02
C ASP A 97 19.36 -1.97 2.33
N LEU A 98 18.28 -1.23 2.05
CA LEU A 98 18.33 0.09 1.44
C LEU A 98 18.89 1.12 2.43
N ALA A 99 19.72 2.04 1.94
CA ALA A 99 20.15 3.16 2.76
C ALA A 99 18.99 4.14 2.98
N LEU A 100 18.97 4.81 4.15
CA LEU A 100 17.91 5.77 4.51
C LEU A 100 17.72 6.88 3.47
N TYR A 101 18.76 7.27 2.74
CA TYR A 101 18.65 8.28 1.69
C TYR A 101 17.98 7.75 0.42
N GLU A 102 18.14 6.46 0.09
CA GLU A 102 17.52 5.80 -1.06
C GLU A 102 16.05 5.56 -0.80
N GLU A 103 15.72 5.12 0.43
CA GLU A 103 14.33 4.97 0.88
C GLU A 103 13.59 6.31 0.82
N ARG A 104 14.28 7.40 1.19
CA ARG A 104 13.75 8.77 1.10
C ARG A 104 13.53 9.27 -0.33
N GLN A 105 14.15 8.67 -1.35
CA GLN A 105 13.90 9.03 -2.74
C GLN A 105 12.68 8.30 -3.34
N LEU A 106 12.26 7.20 -2.71
CA LEU A 106 11.19 6.34 -3.20
C LEU A 106 9.82 6.69 -2.65
N TYR A 107 9.73 7.47 -1.57
CA TYR A 107 8.45 7.93 -1.06
C TYR A 107 8.02 9.23 -1.75
N THR A 108 6.77 9.24 -2.18
CA THR A 108 6.06 10.46 -2.52
C THR A 108 5.12 10.77 -1.37
N VAL A 109 5.23 11.96 -0.78
CA VAL A 109 4.19 12.46 0.13
C VAL A 109 3.00 12.86 -0.72
N ASP A 110 1.80 12.43 -0.33
CA ASP A 110 0.57 12.92 -0.93
C ASP A 110 0.45 14.42 -0.63
N LYS A 111 0.57 15.24 -1.68
CA LYS A 111 0.46 16.70 -1.56
C LYS A 111 -0.98 17.18 -1.65
N TYR A 112 -1.93 16.29 -1.91
CA TYR A 112 -3.33 16.66 -2.16
C TYR A 112 -3.98 17.38 -0.96
N PHE A 113 -3.53 17.08 0.26
CA PHE A 113 -4.05 17.67 1.49
C PHE A 113 -3.21 18.84 2.04
N GLN A 114 -2.10 19.20 1.41
CA GLN A 114 -1.25 20.30 1.89
C GLN A 114 -1.97 21.65 1.84
N ASP A 115 -2.87 21.82 0.86
CA ASP A 115 -3.70 23.02 0.73
C ASP A 115 -4.93 23.01 1.66
N GLU A 116 -5.31 21.85 2.22
CA GLU A 116 -6.38 21.75 3.23
C GLU A 116 -5.89 22.14 4.64
N GLU A 117 -4.58 21.99 4.92
CA GLU A 117 -3.96 22.38 6.19
C GLU A 117 -3.64 23.89 6.27
N ALA A 118 -3.51 24.56 5.13
CA ALA A 118 -3.33 26.01 5.08
C ALA A 118 -4.63 26.72 5.50
N GLU A 119 -4.52 27.74 6.37
CA GLU A 119 -5.68 28.59 6.68
C GLU A 119 -6.20 29.19 5.37
N PRO A 120 -7.47 28.93 4.97
CA PRO A 120 -7.99 29.40 3.70
C PRO A 120 -8.03 30.92 3.70
N SER A 121 -7.19 31.57 2.90
CA SER A 121 -7.23 33.01 2.67
C SER A 121 -8.00 33.31 1.39
N TYR A 122 -8.86 34.32 1.46
CA TYR A 122 -9.70 34.73 0.34
C TYR A 122 -9.22 36.07 -0.19
N GLN A 123 -8.73 36.10 -1.42
CA GLN A 123 -8.36 37.35 -2.07
C GLN A 123 -9.54 37.90 -2.87
N MET A 124 -10.01 39.10 -2.49
CA MET A 124 -11.07 39.80 -3.21
C MET A 124 -10.71 41.27 -3.35
N ALA A 125 -10.80 41.80 -4.58
CA ALA A 125 -10.47 43.20 -4.90
C ALA A 125 -9.07 43.64 -4.45
N GLY A 126 -8.09 42.73 -4.45
CA GLY A 126 -6.71 43.01 -4.03
C GLY A 126 -6.50 43.02 -2.51
N LYS A 127 -7.52 42.65 -1.72
CA LYS A 127 -7.46 42.52 -0.27
C LYS A 127 -7.52 41.06 0.13
N GLU A 128 -6.66 40.66 1.07
CA GLU A 128 -6.63 39.31 1.62
C GLU A 128 -7.51 39.25 2.87
N ILE A 129 -8.57 38.45 2.81
CA ILE A 129 -9.48 38.22 3.92
C ILE A 129 -9.08 36.92 4.59
N THR A 130 -8.50 37.02 5.78
CA THR A 130 -8.16 35.87 6.62
C THR A 130 -9.37 35.46 7.48
N PRO A 131 -9.50 34.17 7.84
CA PRO A 131 -10.57 33.71 8.73
C PRO A 131 -10.57 34.41 10.09
N LYS A 132 -9.38 34.76 10.60
CA LYS A 132 -9.19 35.52 11.84
C LYS A 132 -9.78 36.92 11.74
N LEU A 133 -9.49 37.64 10.66
CA LEU A 133 -10.04 38.97 10.41
C LEU A 133 -11.56 38.93 10.30
N LEU A 134 -12.10 37.93 9.60
CA LEU A 134 -13.55 37.75 9.47
C LEU A 134 -14.21 37.48 10.84
N LEU A 135 -13.58 36.67 11.69
CA LEU A 135 -14.07 36.40 13.04
C LEU A 135 -14.13 37.68 13.88
N GLU A 136 -13.09 38.50 13.85
CA GLU A 136 -13.06 39.76 14.59
C GLU A 136 -14.10 40.75 14.06
N ALA A 137 -14.31 40.83 12.75
CA ALA A 137 -15.37 41.63 12.14
C ALA A 137 -16.77 41.20 12.64
N ILE A 138 -17.03 39.90 12.73
CA ILE A 138 -18.30 39.35 13.25
C ILE A 138 -18.44 39.61 14.76
N ARG A 139 -17.34 39.59 15.52
CA ARG A 139 -17.32 39.95 16.95
C ARG A 139 -17.62 41.43 17.18
N ALA A 140 -17.20 42.32 16.29
CA ALA A 140 -17.49 43.75 16.37
C ALA A 140 -19.00 44.08 16.20
N LEU A 141 -19.79 43.17 15.60
CA LEU A 141 -21.23 43.36 15.49
C LEU A 141 -21.94 43.22 16.86
N PRO A 142 -22.99 44.01 17.11
CA PRO A 142 -23.91 43.80 18.22
C PRO A 142 -24.48 42.36 18.23
N GLU A 143 -24.68 41.78 19.40
CA GLU A 143 -25.07 40.38 19.57
C GLU A 143 -26.36 40.01 18.80
N GLU A 144 -27.37 40.88 18.86
CA GLU A 144 -28.64 40.70 18.13
C GLU A 144 -28.44 40.61 16.61
N ARG A 145 -27.50 41.39 16.09
CA ARG A 145 -27.18 41.45 14.66
C ARG A 145 -26.33 40.25 14.23
N ARG A 146 -25.35 39.89 15.07
CA ARG A 146 -24.51 38.71 14.88
C ARG A 146 -25.35 37.44 14.74
N LYS A 147 -26.35 37.26 15.62
CA LYS A 147 -27.26 36.12 15.59
C LYS A 147 -28.03 36.02 14.26
N ILE A 148 -28.54 37.13 13.74
CA ILE A 148 -29.24 37.17 12.45
C ILE A 148 -28.32 36.76 11.29
N VAL A 149 -27.09 37.27 11.26
CA VAL A 149 -26.11 36.92 10.21
C VAL A 149 -25.74 35.43 10.27
N LEU A 150 -25.54 34.89 11.48
CA LEU A 150 -25.24 33.48 11.68
C LEU A 150 -26.36 32.57 11.18
N MET A 151 -27.61 32.88 11.56
CA MET A 151 -28.78 32.10 11.13
C MET A 151 -29.01 32.17 9.61
N TYR A 152 -28.71 33.32 8.98
CA TYR A 152 -28.86 33.48 7.54
C TYR A 152 -27.87 32.63 6.73
N TYR A 153 -26.59 32.62 7.11
CA TYR A 153 -25.55 31.91 6.35
C TYR A 153 -25.30 30.47 6.79
N PHE A 154 -25.24 30.21 8.10
CA PHE A 154 -24.89 28.89 8.62
C PHE A 154 -26.12 27.98 8.75
N GLU A 155 -27.28 28.52 9.09
CA GLU A 155 -28.53 27.75 9.17
C GLU A 155 -29.35 27.82 7.86
N GLY A 156 -29.03 28.74 6.96
CA GLY A 156 -29.72 28.90 5.67
C GLY A 156 -31.15 29.43 5.80
N LEU A 157 -31.49 30.05 6.93
CA LEU A 157 -32.85 30.53 7.21
C LEU A 157 -33.17 31.82 6.45
N THR A 158 -34.42 31.93 5.99
CA THR A 158 -34.93 33.14 5.34
C THR A 158 -35.27 34.23 6.35
N ASP A 159 -35.32 35.51 5.92
CA ASP A 159 -35.68 36.64 6.79
C ASP A 159 -37.04 36.45 7.52
N VAL A 160 -37.95 35.66 6.92
CA VAL A 160 -39.25 35.32 7.51
C VAL A 160 -39.11 34.32 8.65
N GLU A 161 -38.31 33.27 8.45
CA GLU A 161 -38.07 32.22 9.45
C GLU A 161 -37.27 32.76 10.64
N ILE A 162 -36.24 33.56 10.36
CA ILE A 162 -35.46 34.26 11.38
C ILE A 162 -36.36 35.18 12.21
N GLY A 163 -37.26 35.92 11.54
CA GLY A 163 -38.23 36.80 12.22
C GLY A 163 -39.14 36.03 13.16
N LYS A 164 -39.65 34.87 12.73
CA LYS A 164 -40.46 33.98 13.57
C LYS A 164 -39.68 33.44 14.77
N GLN A 165 -38.42 33.04 14.57
CA GLN A 165 -37.60 32.44 15.64
C GLN A 165 -37.13 33.46 16.67
N LEU A 166 -36.91 34.72 16.26
CA LEU A 166 -36.49 35.82 17.13
C LEU A 166 -37.66 36.69 17.61
N ASN A 167 -38.91 36.37 17.27
CA ASN A 167 -40.12 37.16 17.56
C ASN A 167 -40.00 38.64 17.12
N ILE A 168 -39.43 38.88 15.95
CA ILE A 168 -39.27 40.21 15.35
C ILE A 168 -39.86 40.26 13.94
N SER A 169 -40.24 41.45 13.49
CA SER A 169 -40.80 41.61 12.15
C SER A 169 -39.76 41.30 11.06
N ARG A 170 -40.22 40.78 9.91
CA ARG A 170 -39.37 40.50 8.75
C ARG A 170 -38.59 41.72 8.27
N SER A 171 -39.20 42.92 8.30
CA SER A 171 -38.54 44.16 7.93
C SER A 171 -37.42 44.54 8.91
N THR A 172 -37.59 44.28 10.21
CA THR A 172 -36.52 44.46 11.21
C THR A 172 -35.34 43.52 10.94
N VAL A 173 -35.60 42.26 10.59
CA VAL A 173 -34.55 41.29 10.23
C VAL A 173 -33.78 41.78 9.01
N GLN A 174 -34.50 42.15 7.95
CA GLN A 174 -33.91 42.68 6.72
C GLN A 174 -33.04 43.90 7.01
N TYR A 175 -33.55 44.89 7.76
CA TYR A 175 -32.78 46.08 8.13
C TYR A 175 -31.51 45.74 8.91
N ARG A 176 -31.62 44.89 9.94
CA ARG A 176 -30.48 44.46 10.75
C ARG A 176 -29.46 43.71 9.90
N ARG A 177 -29.90 42.86 8.97
CA ARG A 177 -29.03 42.12 8.05
C ARG A 177 -28.28 43.08 7.12
N THR A 178 -28.99 43.96 6.41
CA THR A 178 -28.37 44.93 5.49
C THR A 178 -27.39 45.86 6.22
N SER A 179 -27.77 46.40 7.39
CA SER A 179 -26.88 47.25 8.19
C SER A 179 -25.68 46.50 8.73
N SER A 180 -25.83 45.21 9.08
CA SER A 180 -24.69 44.38 9.50
C SER A 180 -23.69 44.19 8.36
N PHE A 181 -24.16 44.01 7.13
CA PHE A 181 -23.27 43.89 5.97
C PHE A 181 -22.51 45.17 5.67
N GLU A 182 -23.16 46.33 5.78
CA GLU A 182 -22.46 47.62 5.63
C GLU A 182 -21.37 47.78 6.68
N GLN A 183 -21.65 47.39 7.93
CA GLN A 183 -20.69 47.46 9.02
C GLN A 183 -19.52 46.46 8.84
N LEU A 184 -19.82 45.22 8.43
CA LEU A 184 -18.80 44.20 8.12
C LEU A 184 -17.93 44.64 6.94
N LYS A 185 -18.54 45.18 5.88
CA LYS A 185 -17.82 45.69 4.71
C LYS A 185 -16.84 46.80 5.12
N LYS A 186 -17.32 47.78 5.88
CA LYS A 186 -16.49 48.87 6.38
C LYS A 186 -15.34 48.36 7.25
N TYR A 187 -15.61 47.44 8.16
CA TYR A 187 -14.58 46.85 9.03
C TYR A 187 -13.49 46.13 8.22
N LEU A 188 -13.88 45.33 7.23
CA LEU A 188 -12.93 44.61 6.37
C LEU A 188 -12.15 45.59 5.48
N GLU A 189 -12.79 46.62 4.94
CA GLU A 189 -12.10 47.64 4.14
C GLU A 189 -11.05 48.42 4.95
N GLU A 190 -11.31 48.71 6.22
CA GLU A 190 -10.38 49.44 7.10
C GLU A 190 -9.22 48.58 7.60
N ASN A 191 -9.44 47.28 7.87
CA ASN A 191 -8.47 46.42 8.56
C ASN A 191 -7.77 45.41 7.64
N ALA A 192 -8.20 45.21 6.40
CA ALA A 192 -7.60 44.19 5.53
C ALA A 192 -6.14 44.47 5.12
N ASP A 193 -5.70 45.73 5.16
CA ASP A 193 -4.33 46.10 4.78
C ASP A 193 -3.34 45.87 5.94
N GLU A 194 -3.80 45.83 7.19
CA GLU A 194 -2.97 45.64 8.40
C GLU A 194 -2.56 44.18 8.62
N TRP A 195 -3.31 43.23 8.08
CA TRP A 195 -3.12 41.80 8.32
C TRP A 195 -2.21 41.09 7.30
N ILE A 196 -1.54 41.85 6.42
CA ILE A 196 -0.62 41.34 5.40
C ILE A 196 0.82 41.15 5.97
N GLU A 197 1.15 41.73 7.12
CA GLU A 197 2.54 41.83 7.62
C GLU A 197 3.01 40.75 8.64
N TRP A 198 2.28 39.68 8.92
CA TRP A 198 2.71 38.63 9.86
C TRP A 198 2.39 37.22 9.38
#